data_AF-A0A837HPG1-F1
#
_entry.id   AF-A0A837HPG1-F1
#
_cell.length_a   1.000
_cell.length_b   1.000
_cell.length_c   1.000
_cell.angle_alpha   90.00
_cell.angle_beta   90.00
_cell.angle_gamma   90.00
#
_symmetry.space_group_name_H-M   'P 1'
#
loop_
_entity.id
_entity.type
_entity.pdbx_description
1 polymer ?
#
loop_
_entity_poly.entity_id
_entity_poly.type
_entity_poly.pdbx_seq_one_letter_code
_entity_poly.pdbx_strand_id
1 'polypeptide(L)'
;MKKGIFASVLALGVILPLIVSAAWWPFSMMKNRGNDDAKIKELREKSGLSITPNNRPKSGVEVSIECVANLIDTREVGFASAWITYTTAESTALSTRRVDLAAAWKIADVKTRNTAIQTAGSKYSKAHKLAAQNYRDSVKTAHVAYETAKKTCKILPTNDAKELVPTPELN
;
A
#
# COMPACT_ATOMS: atom_id res chain seq x y z
N MET A 1 30.38 -10.17 -58.64
CA MET A 1 29.57 -8.96 -58.94
C MET A 1 28.22 -9.06 -58.22
N LYS A 2 27.58 -7.92 -57.88
CA LYS A 2 26.43 -7.74 -56.94
C LYS A 2 26.83 -8.02 -55.47
N LYS A 3 26.89 -7.10 -54.48
CA LYS A 3 26.25 -5.80 -54.08
C LYS A 3 24.92 -5.91 -53.29
N GLY A 4 24.86 -5.19 -52.15
CA GLY A 4 23.76 -5.05 -51.17
C GLY A 4 24.15 -5.67 -49.82
N ILE A 5 24.45 -4.99 -48.70
CA ILE A 5 24.13 -3.66 -48.11
C ILE A 5 22.69 -3.56 -47.55
N PHE A 6 22.58 -2.88 -46.39
CA PHE A 6 21.41 -2.62 -45.50
C PHE A 6 21.18 -3.66 -44.40
N ALA A 7 20.96 -3.29 -43.12
CA ALA A 7 21.07 -1.97 -42.47
C ALA A 7 21.35 -2.10 -40.96
N SER A 8 21.93 -1.05 -40.37
CA SER A 8 22.16 -0.93 -38.92
C SER A 8 20.86 -0.82 -38.11
N VAL A 9 20.80 -1.49 -36.96
CA VAL A 9 20.00 -1.04 -35.81
C VAL A 9 20.88 -1.06 -34.56
N LEU A 10 21.63 0.03 -34.38
CA LEU A 10 22.31 0.35 -33.12
C LEU A 10 21.27 0.91 -32.14
N ALA A 11 20.56 0.02 -31.44
CA ALA A 11 19.74 0.40 -30.29
C ALA A 11 20.62 0.48 -29.03
N LEU A 12 21.44 1.52 -28.93
CA LEU A 12 22.19 1.87 -27.72
C LEU A 12 21.24 2.41 -26.63
N GLY A 13 20.51 1.49 -26.00
CA GLY A 13 19.63 1.73 -24.85
C GLY A 13 20.30 1.36 -23.52
N VAL A 14 21.59 1.66 -23.34
CA VAL A 14 22.29 1.40 -22.07
C VAL A 14 21.83 2.41 -21.03
N ILE A 15 20.78 2.04 -20.30
CA ILE A 15 20.29 2.79 -19.13
C ILE A 15 21.40 2.79 -18.08
N LEU A 16 22.04 3.94 -17.88
CA LEU A 16 22.94 4.20 -16.76
C LEU A 16 22.18 4.02 -15.43
N PRO A 17 22.57 3.06 -14.57
CA PRO A 17 22.08 3.06 -13.20
C PRO A 17 22.80 4.16 -12.43
N LEU A 18 22.15 5.31 -12.24
CA LEU A 18 22.61 6.32 -11.29
C LEU A 18 22.57 5.73 -9.88
N ILE A 19 23.74 5.29 -9.41
CA ILE A 19 23.98 4.90 -8.02
C ILE A 19 23.92 6.17 -7.17
N VAL A 20 22.72 6.48 -6.66
CA VAL A 20 22.57 7.47 -5.60
C VAL A 20 22.68 6.77 -4.25
N SER A 21 23.88 6.92 -3.67
CA SER A 21 24.15 7.14 -2.24
C SER A 21 23.30 6.41 -1.20
N ALA A 22 23.96 5.44 -0.56
CA ALA A 22 24.00 5.25 0.89
C ALA A 22 22.94 5.95 1.78
N ALA A 23 21.95 5.17 2.20
CA ALA A 23 21.36 5.22 3.54
C ALA A 23 21.18 3.76 4.00
N TRP A 24 21.97 3.19 4.91
CA TRP A 24 22.05 3.56 6.35
C TRP A 24 20.68 3.86 6.97
N TRP A 25 19.71 2.95 6.74
CA TRP A 25 18.55 2.81 7.61
C TRP A 25 18.82 1.75 8.67
N PRO A 26 18.82 2.10 9.97
CA PRO A 26 19.27 1.21 11.02
C PRO A 26 18.28 0.07 11.30
N PHE A 27 18.83 -1.04 11.75
CA PHE A 27 18.13 -2.22 12.23
C PHE A 27 17.48 -1.94 13.61
N SER A 28 16.39 -1.16 13.64
CA SER A 28 15.74 -0.74 14.90
C SER A 28 14.21 -0.59 14.78
N MET A 29 13.52 -1.72 14.56
CA MET A 29 12.05 -1.84 14.71
C MET A 29 11.65 -3.23 15.24
N MET A 30 12.24 -3.67 16.36
CA MET A 30 11.84 -4.97 16.96
C MET A 30 11.94 -5.06 18.49
N LYS A 31 11.80 -3.93 19.20
CA LYS A 31 11.53 -3.88 20.65
C LYS A 31 10.71 -2.63 21.00
N ASN A 32 9.37 -2.68 20.90
CA ASN A 32 8.48 -1.73 21.61
C ASN A 32 6.95 -2.00 21.58
N ARG A 33 6.45 -3.20 21.23
CA ARG A 33 4.99 -3.45 21.14
C ARG A 33 4.20 -2.99 22.39
N GLY A 34 4.72 -3.20 23.60
CA GLY A 34 4.05 -2.75 24.83
C GLY A 34 4.08 -1.23 25.07
N ASN A 35 4.98 -0.49 24.42
CA ASN A 35 5.02 0.98 24.48
C ASN A 35 4.11 1.61 23.41
N ASP A 36 3.92 0.92 22.28
CA ASP A 36 3.00 1.34 21.22
C ASP A 36 1.53 1.28 21.70
N ASP A 37 1.14 0.25 22.46
CA ASP A 37 -0.21 0.15 23.05
C ASP A 37 -0.49 1.28 24.07
N ALA A 38 0.48 1.59 24.93
CA ALA A 38 0.40 2.71 25.87
C ALA A 38 0.28 4.05 25.14
N LYS A 39 1.05 4.24 24.07
CA LYS A 39 1.01 5.43 23.21
C LYS A 39 -0.29 5.54 22.41
N ILE A 40 -0.86 4.42 21.95
CA ILE A 40 -2.19 4.38 21.32
C ILE A 40 -3.27 4.77 22.34
N LYS A 41 -3.18 4.29 23.59
CA LYS A 41 -4.10 4.68 24.67
C LYS A 41 -3.99 6.18 24.96
N GLU A 42 -2.78 6.72 25.15
CA GLU A 42 -2.53 8.14 25.37
C GLU A 42 -3.01 9.00 24.19
N LEU A 43 -2.80 8.56 22.94
CA LEU A 43 -3.31 9.23 21.74
C LEU A 43 -4.84 9.16 21.64
N ARG A 44 -5.48 8.08 22.12
CA ARG A 44 -6.95 7.95 22.16
C ARG A 44 -7.56 8.87 23.22
N GLU A 45 -6.87 9.04 24.34
CA GLU A 45 -7.24 9.92 25.46
C GLU A 45 -7.01 11.40 25.10
N LYS A 46 -5.85 11.73 24.47
CA LYS A 46 -5.54 13.08 23.94
C LYS A 46 -6.33 13.46 22.69
N SER A 47 -6.75 12.51 21.85
CA SER A 47 -7.60 12.82 20.68
C SER A 47 -9.03 13.19 21.05
N GLY A 48 -9.39 13.12 22.35
CA GLY A 48 -10.71 13.55 22.81
C GLY A 48 -11.84 12.72 22.23
N LEU A 49 -11.58 11.48 21.80
CA LEU A 49 -12.57 10.57 21.22
C LEU A 49 -13.52 9.98 22.29
N SER A 50 -13.91 10.82 23.25
CA SER A 50 -15.17 10.67 23.97
C SER A 50 -16.29 10.79 22.95
N ILE A 51 -17.00 9.68 22.74
CA ILE A 51 -18.24 9.66 21.95
C ILE A 51 -19.31 10.35 22.82
N THR A 52 -19.21 11.68 22.93
CA THR A 52 -20.25 12.48 23.56
C THR A 52 -21.51 12.38 22.68
N PRO A 53 -22.68 12.00 23.23
CA PRO A 53 -23.90 11.78 22.41
C PRO A 53 -24.43 13.02 21.67
N ASN A 54 -23.82 14.19 21.85
CA ASN A 54 -24.30 15.48 21.36
C ASN A 54 -23.66 15.95 20.04
N ASN A 55 -22.67 15.25 19.48
CA ASN A 55 -22.24 15.48 18.09
C ASN A 55 -23.19 14.79 17.09
N ARG A 56 -24.49 14.86 17.34
CA ARG A 56 -25.50 14.48 16.34
C ARG A 56 -25.43 15.52 15.22
N PRO A 57 -25.29 15.12 13.94
CA PRO A 57 -25.19 16.06 12.82
C PRO A 57 -26.25 17.17 12.89
N LYS A 58 -25.80 18.43 13.01
CA LYS A 58 -26.63 19.63 13.25
C LYS A 58 -27.28 20.13 11.97
N SER A 59 -28.59 20.00 11.85
CA SER A 59 -29.11 19.22 10.76
C SER A 59 -29.41 19.93 9.41
N GLY A 60 -28.59 20.84 8.87
CA GLY A 60 -28.96 21.58 7.64
C GLY A 60 -28.99 20.92 6.23
N VAL A 61 -28.57 19.67 5.95
CA VAL A 61 -28.02 19.27 4.61
C VAL A 61 -28.04 17.79 4.18
N GLU A 62 -28.44 17.52 2.94
CA GLU A 62 -28.43 16.19 2.28
C GLU A 62 -27.03 15.66 1.90
N VAL A 63 -26.77 14.39 2.23
CA VAL A 63 -25.61 13.63 1.75
C VAL A 63 -26.03 12.81 0.53
N SER A 64 -25.44 13.07 -0.64
CA SER A 64 -25.66 12.22 -1.81
C SER A 64 -25.09 10.82 -1.54
N ILE A 65 -25.99 9.83 -1.45
CA ILE A 65 -25.67 8.41 -1.25
C ILE A 65 -24.76 7.90 -2.38
N GLU A 66 -25.03 8.32 -3.62
CA GLU A 66 -24.22 8.02 -4.79
C GLU A 66 -22.79 8.54 -4.65
N CYS A 67 -22.62 9.78 -4.15
CA CYS A 67 -21.29 10.35 -3.93
C CYS A 67 -20.50 9.54 -2.89
N VAL A 68 -21.15 9.10 -1.79
CA VAL A 68 -20.51 8.22 -0.79
C VAL A 68 -20.17 6.85 -1.37
N ALA A 69 -21.05 6.26 -2.18
CA ALA A 69 -20.80 4.98 -2.85
C ALA A 69 -19.56 5.05 -3.76
N ASN A 70 -19.49 6.07 -4.62
CA ASN A 70 -18.37 6.28 -5.54
C ASN A 70 -17.04 6.55 -4.81
N LEU A 71 -17.05 7.23 -3.67
CA LEU A 71 -15.88 7.40 -2.81
C LEU A 71 -15.38 6.08 -2.21
N ILE A 72 -16.30 5.23 -1.74
CA ILE A 72 -15.95 3.93 -1.17
C ILE A 72 -15.37 3.04 -2.26
N ASP A 73 -16.02 2.93 -3.41
CA ASP A 73 -15.53 2.16 -4.56
C ASP A 73 -14.11 2.58 -4.96
N THR A 74 -13.88 3.89 -5.15
CA THR A 74 -12.56 4.45 -5.46
C THR A 74 -11.49 4.04 -4.43
N ARG A 75 -11.84 4.02 -3.14
CA ARG A 75 -10.93 3.61 -2.06
C ARG A 75 -10.60 2.12 -2.12
N GLU A 76 -11.62 1.27 -2.24
CA GLU A 76 -11.44 -0.19 -2.25
C GLU A 76 -10.70 -0.65 -3.52
N VAL A 77 -10.99 -0.05 -4.68
CA VAL A 77 -10.22 -0.26 -5.92
C VAL A 77 -8.75 0.13 -5.73
N GLY A 78 -8.47 1.26 -5.05
CA GLY A 78 -7.12 1.69 -4.71
C GLY A 78 -6.37 0.70 -3.80
N PHE A 79 -7.04 0.16 -2.77
CA PHE A 79 -6.47 -0.84 -1.87
C PHE A 79 -6.26 -2.20 -2.56
N ALA A 80 -7.21 -2.64 -3.39
CA ALA A 80 -7.09 -3.87 -4.18
C ALA A 80 -5.90 -3.79 -5.17
N SER A 81 -5.74 -2.67 -5.87
CA SER A 81 -4.62 -2.41 -6.77
C SER A 81 -3.27 -2.42 -6.05
N ALA A 82 -3.18 -1.79 -4.86
CA ALA A 82 -2.00 -1.83 -4.01
C ALA A 82 -1.64 -3.27 -3.59
N TRP A 83 -2.63 -4.08 -3.23
CA TRP A 83 -2.44 -5.48 -2.84
C TRP A 83 -1.99 -6.38 -4.00
N ILE A 84 -2.60 -6.24 -5.18
CA ILE A 84 -2.20 -6.96 -6.41
C ILE A 84 -0.74 -6.62 -6.77
N THR A 85 -0.37 -5.34 -6.67
CA THR A 85 1.01 -4.87 -6.92
C THR A 85 2.01 -5.51 -5.94
N TYR A 86 1.67 -5.51 -4.65
CA TYR A 86 2.50 -6.14 -3.61
C TYR A 86 2.69 -7.64 -3.84
N THR A 87 1.61 -8.39 -4.03
CA THR A 87 1.64 -9.85 -4.21
C THR A 87 2.37 -10.26 -5.49
N THR A 88 2.26 -9.49 -6.57
CA THR A 88 3.01 -9.70 -7.81
C THR A 88 4.51 -9.52 -7.61
N ALA A 89 4.92 -8.46 -6.90
CA ALA A 89 6.32 -8.20 -6.60
C ALA A 89 6.92 -9.27 -5.66
N GLU A 90 6.17 -9.68 -4.63
CA GLU A 90 6.61 -10.71 -3.68
C GLU A 90 6.73 -12.09 -4.35
N SER A 91 5.76 -12.48 -5.19
CA SER A 91 5.80 -13.70 -6.00
C SER A 91 7.03 -13.73 -6.92
N THR A 92 7.33 -12.61 -7.57
CA THR A 92 8.54 -12.44 -8.40
C THR A 92 9.81 -12.61 -7.56
N ALA A 93 9.89 -11.96 -6.39
CA ALA A 93 11.04 -12.05 -5.49
C ALA A 93 11.27 -13.49 -4.97
N LEU A 94 10.20 -14.21 -4.63
CA LEU A 94 10.25 -15.62 -4.22
C LEU A 94 10.70 -16.54 -5.36
N SER A 95 10.19 -16.32 -6.58
CA SER A 95 10.61 -17.07 -7.78
C SER A 95 12.09 -16.88 -8.08
N THR A 96 12.58 -15.63 -8.03
CA THR A 96 14.02 -15.33 -8.16
C THR A 96 14.85 -16.00 -7.07
N ARG A 97 14.43 -15.91 -5.80
CA ARG A 97 15.12 -16.57 -4.67
C ARG A 97 15.21 -18.08 -4.86
N ARG A 98 14.15 -18.73 -5.34
CA ARG A 98 14.13 -20.18 -5.64
C ARG A 98 15.18 -20.54 -6.69
N VAL A 99 15.27 -19.77 -7.77
CA VAL A 99 16.28 -19.99 -8.84
C VAL A 99 17.70 -19.78 -8.32
N ASP A 100 17.96 -18.68 -7.61
CA ASP A 100 19.27 -18.38 -7.03
C ASP A 100 19.72 -19.46 -6.03
N LEU A 101 18.82 -19.96 -5.17
CA LEU A 101 19.13 -21.04 -4.23
C LEU A 101 19.39 -22.37 -4.95
N ALA A 102 18.60 -22.71 -5.97
CA ALA A 102 18.82 -23.91 -6.77
C ALA A 102 20.14 -23.86 -7.56
N ALA A 103 20.60 -22.66 -7.96
CA ALA A 103 21.92 -22.46 -8.53
C ALA A 103 23.03 -22.60 -7.48
N ALA A 104 22.85 -22.00 -6.29
CA ALA A 104 23.83 -22.09 -5.19
C ALA A 104 24.08 -23.54 -4.75
N TRP A 105 23.06 -24.38 -4.69
CA TRP A 105 23.21 -25.80 -4.32
C TRP A 105 23.95 -26.67 -5.34
N LYS A 106 24.17 -26.18 -6.57
CA LYS A 106 25.03 -26.84 -7.57
C LYS A 106 26.53 -26.54 -7.37
N ILE A 107 26.88 -25.67 -6.43
CA ILE A 107 28.27 -25.30 -6.13
C ILE A 107 28.88 -26.35 -5.18
N ALA A 108 29.94 -27.00 -5.64
CA ALA A 108 30.65 -28.03 -4.88
C ALA A 108 31.37 -27.47 -3.64
N ASP A 109 32.14 -26.39 -3.80
CA ASP A 109 32.81 -25.72 -2.68
C ASP A 109 31.81 -25.15 -1.67
N VAL A 110 31.95 -25.57 -0.42
CA VAL A 110 31.07 -25.19 0.69
C VAL A 110 31.12 -23.69 0.97
N LYS A 111 32.31 -23.07 0.89
CA LYS A 111 32.48 -21.64 1.19
C LYS A 111 31.77 -20.78 0.14
N THR A 112 31.99 -21.08 -1.14
CA THR A 112 31.36 -20.39 -2.27
C THR A 112 29.84 -20.63 -2.29
N ARG A 113 29.37 -21.86 -2.01
CA ARG A 113 27.94 -22.17 -1.85
C ARG A 113 27.29 -21.31 -0.77
N ASN A 114 27.90 -21.22 0.41
CA ASN A 114 27.35 -20.44 1.53
C ASN A 114 27.25 -18.95 1.18
N THR A 115 28.26 -18.38 0.51
CA THR A 115 28.23 -17.01 0.00
C THR A 115 27.10 -16.78 -1.00
N ALA A 116 26.84 -17.74 -1.91
CA ALA A 116 25.74 -17.66 -2.86
C ALA A 116 24.37 -17.73 -2.18
N ILE A 117 24.19 -18.58 -1.16
CA ILE A 117 22.95 -18.67 -0.35
C ILE A 117 22.69 -17.35 0.39
N GLN A 118 23.71 -16.77 1.03
CA GLN A 118 23.60 -15.47 1.72
C GLN A 118 23.25 -14.33 0.74
N THR A 119 23.83 -14.37 -0.47
CA THR A 119 23.54 -13.42 -1.55
C THR A 119 22.08 -13.53 -2.00
N ALA A 120 21.56 -14.74 -2.22
CA ALA A 120 20.17 -14.99 -2.58
C ALA A 120 19.19 -14.47 -1.51
N GLY A 121 19.48 -14.74 -0.23
CA GLY A 121 18.69 -14.21 0.89
C GLY A 121 18.73 -12.68 0.99
N SER A 122 19.89 -12.07 0.73
CA SER A 122 20.07 -10.61 0.76
C SER A 122 19.34 -9.90 -0.39
N LYS A 123 19.36 -10.47 -1.61
CA LYS A 123 18.56 -9.99 -2.75
C LYS A 123 17.07 -10.02 -2.43
N TYR A 124 16.58 -11.16 -1.95
CA TYR A 124 15.18 -11.33 -1.56
C TYR A 124 14.76 -10.33 -0.48
N SER A 125 15.56 -10.15 0.58
CA SER A 125 15.26 -9.19 1.65
C SER A 125 15.13 -7.75 1.14
N LYS A 126 15.95 -7.34 0.17
CA LYS A 126 15.84 -6.03 -0.49
C LYS A 126 14.55 -5.90 -1.31
N ALA A 127 14.25 -6.91 -2.15
CA ALA A 127 13.04 -6.93 -2.98
C ALA A 127 11.75 -6.90 -2.13
N HIS A 128 11.69 -7.73 -1.08
CA HIS A 128 10.60 -7.76 -0.12
C HIS A 128 10.39 -6.40 0.58
N LYS A 129 11.46 -5.78 1.08
CA LYS A 129 11.38 -4.44 1.71
C LYS A 129 10.83 -3.38 0.78
N LEU A 130 11.26 -3.39 -0.49
CA LEU A 130 10.78 -2.48 -1.53
C LEU A 130 9.29 -2.74 -1.86
N ALA A 131 8.88 -3.99 -2.05
CA ALA A 131 7.49 -4.36 -2.27
C ALA A 131 6.59 -3.89 -1.11
N ALA A 132 7.01 -4.16 0.13
CA ALA A 132 6.28 -3.74 1.33
C ALA A 132 6.25 -2.21 1.51
N GLN A 133 7.28 -1.49 1.07
CA GLN A 133 7.27 -0.02 1.03
C GLN A 133 6.26 0.50 0.02
N ASN A 134 6.35 0.05 -1.23
CA ASN A 134 5.44 0.44 -2.31
C ASN A 134 3.98 0.18 -1.91
N TYR A 135 3.68 -0.94 -1.26
CA TYR A 135 2.36 -1.23 -0.70
C TYR A 135 1.87 -0.14 0.28
N ARG A 136 2.68 0.21 1.28
CA ARG A 136 2.33 1.25 2.26
C ARG A 136 2.12 2.61 1.60
N ASP A 137 2.98 2.97 0.65
CA ASP A 137 2.91 4.24 -0.06
C ASP A 137 1.68 4.31 -0.98
N SER A 138 1.30 3.20 -1.63
CA SER A 138 0.06 3.09 -2.40
C SER A 138 -1.19 3.17 -1.53
N VAL A 139 -1.23 2.45 -0.39
CA VAL A 139 -2.35 2.52 0.58
C VAL A 139 -2.50 3.95 1.14
N LYS A 140 -1.39 4.60 1.50
CA LYS A 140 -1.39 5.99 1.95
C LYS A 140 -1.92 6.93 0.86
N THR A 141 -1.53 6.73 -0.39
CA THR A 141 -1.99 7.52 -1.55
C THR A 141 -3.50 7.37 -1.76
N ALA A 142 -4.02 6.13 -1.76
CA ALA A 142 -5.46 5.86 -1.87
C ALA A 142 -6.26 6.49 -0.72
N HIS A 143 -5.74 6.45 0.52
CA HIS A 143 -6.37 7.09 1.66
C HIS A 143 -6.38 8.63 1.56
N VAL A 144 -5.28 9.25 1.13
CA VAL A 144 -5.20 10.71 0.91
C VAL A 144 -6.15 11.16 -0.21
N ALA A 145 -6.27 10.37 -1.29
CA ALA A 145 -7.24 10.63 -2.35
C ALA A 145 -8.68 10.57 -1.82
N TYR A 146 -9.02 9.51 -1.04
CA TYR A 146 -10.32 9.38 -0.39
C TYR A 146 -10.63 10.56 0.55
N GLU A 147 -9.73 10.94 1.46
CA GLU A 147 -9.96 12.07 2.38
C GLU A 147 -10.04 13.43 1.66
N THR A 148 -9.41 13.57 0.50
CA THR A 148 -9.54 14.76 -0.34
C THR A 148 -10.92 14.80 -1.01
N ALA A 149 -11.35 13.70 -1.63
CA ALA A 149 -12.63 13.60 -2.32
C ALA A 149 -13.83 13.56 -1.34
N LYS A 150 -13.66 13.08 -0.10
CA LYS A 150 -14.70 13.15 0.95
C LYS A 150 -15.16 14.59 1.23
N LYS A 151 -14.27 15.58 1.05
CA LYS A 151 -14.61 17.00 1.19
C LYS A 151 -15.51 17.52 0.06
N THR A 152 -15.42 16.96 -1.14
CA THR A 152 -16.22 17.41 -2.29
C THR A 152 -17.65 16.85 -2.25
N CYS A 153 -17.85 15.65 -1.69
CA CYS A 153 -19.19 15.07 -1.48
C CYS A 153 -20.05 15.80 -0.44
N LYS A 154 -19.59 16.93 0.12
CA LYS A 154 -20.32 17.79 1.06
C LYS A 154 -21.11 16.97 2.09
N ILE A 155 -20.45 15.98 2.72
CA ILE A 155 -21.05 15.20 3.80
C ILE A 155 -21.32 16.15 4.96
N LEU A 156 -22.53 16.66 4.95
CA LEU A 156 -23.06 17.69 5.81
C LEU A 156 -24.35 17.10 6.44
N PRO A 157 -24.82 17.69 7.54
CA PRO A 157 -25.78 17.01 8.44
C PRO A 157 -27.26 17.13 8.03
N THR A 158 -28.05 16.08 7.74
CA THR A 158 -29.47 16.14 7.26
C THR A 158 -30.55 16.54 8.30
N ASN A 159 -31.60 17.31 7.90
CA ASN A 159 -32.76 17.73 8.75
C ASN A 159 -34.02 16.92 8.48
N ASP A 160 -34.15 16.46 7.25
CA ASP A 160 -35.45 16.18 6.68
C ASP A 160 -35.75 14.69 6.78
N ALA A 161 -35.80 14.24 8.04
CA ALA A 161 -36.34 12.95 8.47
C ALA A 161 -37.43 13.18 9.52
N LYS A 162 -38.38 14.07 9.18
CA LYS A 162 -39.65 14.24 9.91
C LYS A 162 -40.85 14.01 9.00
N GLU A 163 -40.76 13.01 8.13
CA GLU A 163 -41.95 12.36 7.60
C GLU A 163 -42.37 11.27 8.57
N LEU A 164 -43.46 11.54 9.29
CA LEU A 164 -44.11 10.57 10.16
C LEU A 164 -44.68 9.46 9.29
N VAL A 165 -44.05 8.30 9.26
CA VAL A 165 -44.72 7.08 8.82
C VAL A 165 -45.80 6.77 9.86
N PRO A 166 -47.11 6.87 9.53
CA PRO A 166 -48.15 6.47 10.46
C PRO A 166 -48.04 4.96 10.66
N THR A 167 -47.80 4.53 11.89
CA THR A 167 -47.91 3.12 12.28
C THR A 167 -49.36 2.67 12.04
N PRO A 168 -49.61 1.63 11.22
CA PRO A 168 -50.95 1.10 11.07
C PRO A 168 -51.41 0.53 12.41
N GLU A 169 -52.54 1.03 12.92
CA GLU A 169 -53.19 0.46 14.09
C GLU A 169 -53.70 -0.95 13.76
N LEU A 170 -53.27 -1.92 14.55
CA LEU A 170 -53.79 -3.29 14.51
C LEU A 170 -55.17 -3.30 15.17
N ASN A 171 -56.21 -3.59 14.35
CA ASN A 171 -57.52 -4.02 14.83
C ASN A 171 -57.56 -5.56 14.94
#